data_AF-A0A2V5HX06-F1
#
_entry.id   AF-A0A2V5HX06-F1
#
_cell.length_a   1.000
_cell.length_b   1.000
_cell.length_c   1.000
_cell.angle_alpha   90.00
_cell.angle_beta   90.00
_cell.angle_gamma   90.00
#
_symmetry.space_group_name_H-M   'P 1'
#
loop_
_entity.id
_entity.type
_entity.pdbx_description
1 polymer ?
#
loop_
_entity_poly.entity_id
_entity_poly.type
_entity_poly.pdbx_seq_one_letter_code
_entity_poly.pdbx_strand_id
1 'polypeptide(L)'
;MNVAKLHEALVSGLSSIVDTWWTDEQAAFPRRMPLEPHEEDLLRWLHEQCEANNLRPFKNCQGHWRSDLLLPSDHPGTVKICEINARYSINAQLLAAYGYQYRTPYIEMFVSFAEQSGRVSAIIIKPVDLRLIRSNNSKTGYDLYCLSDRDCPDMVSTDGERLDRVYQTGLQLFQHELRSIPTDILRHLALHSVNDLRSVLLIHDKRILGVLLQELDSLVSKQVLTAEQAAIIRHGVVPTINPGSPELSGLIDQQSRSLIHKDNYIIKPVRSG
;
A
#
# COMPACT_ATOMS: atom_id res chain seq x y z
N MET A 1 14.65 3.30 21.73
CA MET A 1 13.84 2.26 21.05
C MET A 1 14.58 1.81 19.78
N ASN A 2 14.66 0.51 19.49
CA ASN A 2 15.31 0.05 18.25
C ASN A 2 14.31 0.14 17.08
N VAL A 3 14.53 1.09 16.17
CA VAL A 3 13.63 1.34 15.02
C VAL A 3 13.56 0.14 14.09
N ALA A 4 14.65 -0.63 13.93
CA ALA A 4 14.64 -1.84 13.12
C ALA A 4 13.72 -2.91 13.72
N LYS A 5 13.82 -3.16 15.04
CA LYS A 5 12.90 -4.09 15.74
C LYS A 5 11.43 -3.67 15.63
N LEU A 6 11.16 -2.36 15.74
CA LEU A 6 9.81 -1.84 15.55
C LEU A 6 9.31 -2.09 14.12
N HIS A 7 10.14 -1.83 13.11
CA HIS A 7 9.80 -2.08 11.72
C HIS A 7 9.55 -3.57 11.43
N GLU A 8 10.41 -4.46 11.93
CA GLU A 8 10.24 -5.91 11.79
C GLU A 8 8.92 -6.40 12.40
N ALA A 9 8.61 -5.96 13.63
CA ALA A 9 7.36 -6.28 14.31
C ALA A 9 6.14 -5.74 13.53
N LEU A 10 6.23 -4.50 13.07
CA LEU A 10 5.20 -3.84 12.26
C LEU A 10 4.92 -4.64 10.97
N VAL A 11 5.97 -5.03 10.24
CA VAL A 11 5.87 -5.81 9.00
C VAL A 11 5.23 -7.17 9.25
N SER A 12 5.65 -7.89 10.30
CA SER A 12 5.04 -9.19 10.64
C SER A 12 3.56 -9.08 10.96
N GLY A 13 3.18 -8.13 11.82
CA GLY A 13 1.79 -7.93 12.23
C GLY A 13 0.89 -7.51 11.06
N LEU A 14 1.32 -6.51 10.29
CA LEU A 14 0.56 -6.00 9.14
C LEU A 14 0.48 -7.01 7.99
N SER A 15 1.56 -7.77 7.73
CA SER A 15 1.53 -8.83 6.71
C SER A 15 0.51 -9.89 7.07
N SER A 16 0.44 -10.31 8.33
CA SER A 16 -0.57 -11.27 8.77
C SER A 16 -1.99 -10.72 8.63
N ILE A 17 -2.23 -9.47 9.01
CA ILE A 17 -3.56 -8.84 8.87
C ILE A 17 -4.01 -8.82 7.40
N VAL A 18 -3.09 -8.50 6.47
CA VAL A 18 -3.41 -8.48 5.04
C VAL A 18 -3.59 -9.89 4.49
N ASP A 19 -2.73 -10.84 4.84
CA ASP A 19 -2.83 -12.23 4.40
C ASP A 19 -4.13 -12.90 4.87
N THR A 20 -4.62 -12.54 6.07
CA THR A 20 -5.87 -13.07 6.62
C THR A 20 -7.07 -12.13 6.49
N TRP A 21 -6.94 -11.07 5.66
CA TRP A 21 -7.94 -10.00 5.53
C TRP A 21 -9.36 -10.54 5.27
N TRP A 22 -9.47 -11.56 4.42
CA TRP A 22 -10.74 -12.16 4.01
C TRP A 22 -11.10 -13.43 4.77
N THR A 23 -10.14 -14.07 5.44
CA THR A 23 -10.29 -15.42 6.01
C THR A 23 -10.40 -15.42 7.54
N ASP A 24 -9.99 -14.35 8.21
CA ASP A 24 -10.14 -14.21 9.66
C ASP A 24 -11.54 -13.72 10.04
N GLU A 25 -12.48 -14.65 10.16
CA GLU A 25 -13.88 -14.35 10.49
C GLU A 25 -14.04 -13.70 11.87
N GLN A 26 -13.16 -14.03 12.83
CA GLN A 26 -13.20 -13.46 14.17
C GLN A 26 -12.75 -12.00 14.17
N ALA A 27 -11.65 -11.71 13.46
CA ALA A 27 -11.14 -10.36 13.37
C ALA A 27 -12.03 -9.45 12.50
N ALA A 28 -12.72 -10.04 11.50
CA ALA A 28 -13.70 -9.38 10.64
C ALA A 28 -13.20 -8.05 10.04
N PHE A 29 -11.96 -8.02 9.55
CA PHE A 29 -11.27 -6.80 9.10
C PHE A 29 -12.06 -5.91 8.14
N PRO A 30 -12.75 -6.44 7.09
CA PRO A 30 -13.51 -5.60 6.17
C PRO A 30 -14.63 -4.82 6.85
N ARG A 31 -15.19 -5.32 7.96
CA ARG A 31 -16.23 -4.60 8.73
C ARG A 31 -15.65 -3.46 9.56
N ARG A 32 -14.42 -3.63 10.08
CA ARG A 32 -13.74 -2.64 10.93
C ARG A 32 -13.05 -1.55 10.12
N MET A 33 -12.67 -1.86 8.89
CA MET A 33 -12.04 -0.93 7.95
C MET A 33 -12.69 -1.07 6.57
N PRO A 34 -13.95 -0.61 6.41
CA PRO A 34 -14.67 -0.73 5.15
C PRO A 34 -13.97 0.03 4.03
N LEU A 35 -14.01 -0.56 2.83
CA LEU A 35 -13.43 -0.04 1.60
C LEU A 35 -14.53 0.47 0.67
N GLU A 36 -14.16 1.25 -0.35
CA GLU A 36 -15.10 1.54 -1.42
C GLU A 36 -15.41 0.27 -2.23
N PRO A 37 -16.62 0.13 -2.82
CA PRO A 37 -17.00 -1.09 -3.53
C PRO A 37 -16.01 -1.53 -4.62
N HIS A 38 -15.42 -0.58 -5.35
CA HIS A 38 -14.43 -0.87 -6.40
C HIS A 38 -13.05 -1.29 -5.84
N GLU A 39 -12.67 -0.78 -4.66
CA GLU A 39 -11.44 -1.20 -3.96
C GLU A 39 -11.62 -2.60 -3.39
N GLU A 40 -12.77 -2.89 -2.78
CA GLU A 40 -13.10 -4.23 -2.29
C GLU A 40 -13.16 -5.26 -3.43
N ASP A 41 -13.81 -4.93 -4.55
CA ASP A 41 -13.84 -5.79 -5.75
C ASP A 41 -12.42 -6.12 -6.24
N LEU A 42 -11.55 -5.12 -6.35
CA LEU A 42 -10.15 -5.33 -6.75
C LEU A 42 -9.40 -6.22 -5.73
N LEU A 43 -9.51 -5.94 -4.44
CA LEU A 43 -8.80 -6.70 -3.41
C LEU A 43 -9.31 -8.14 -3.26
N ARG A 44 -10.61 -8.39 -3.49
CA ARG A 44 -11.16 -9.74 -3.58
C ARG A 44 -10.61 -10.48 -4.79
N TRP A 45 -10.61 -9.83 -5.95
CA TRP A 45 -10.02 -10.42 -7.15
C TRP A 45 -8.53 -10.74 -6.96
N LEU A 46 -7.75 -9.86 -6.32
CA LEU A 46 -6.34 -10.12 -6.01
C LEU A 46 -6.16 -11.30 -5.04
N HIS A 47 -7.06 -11.45 -4.07
CA HIS A 47 -7.08 -12.63 -3.21
C HIS A 47 -7.32 -13.91 -4.01
N GLU A 48 -8.31 -13.92 -4.91
CA GLU A 48 -8.56 -15.05 -5.83
C GLU A 48 -7.34 -15.35 -6.72
N GLN A 49 -6.63 -14.32 -7.22
CA GLN A 49 -5.40 -14.49 -7.99
C GLN A 49 -4.27 -15.08 -7.15
N CYS A 50 -4.21 -14.76 -5.86
CA CYS A 50 -3.26 -15.37 -4.93
C CYS A 50 -3.56 -16.86 -4.74
N GLU A 51 -4.82 -17.22 -4.50
CA GLU A 51 -5.27 -18.62 -4.38
C GLU A 51 -5.01 -19.42 -5.68
N ALA A 52 -5.18 -18.79 -6.83
CA ALA A 52 -4.88 -19.38 -8.14
C ALA A 52 -3.37 -19.45 -8.48
N ASN A 53 -2.47 -18.99 -7.60
CA ASN A 53 -1.03 -18.87 -7.87
C ASN A 53 -0.68 -17.99 -9.09
N ASN A 54 -1.52 -16.99 -9.37
CA ASN A 54 -1.31 -15.96 -10.38
C ASN A 54 -0.63 -14.72 -9.78
N LEU A 55 -0.83 -14.48 -8.48
CA LEU A 55 -0.19 -13.45 -7.71
C LEU A 55 0.60 -14.08 -6.55
N ARG A 56 1.75 -13.51 -6.21
CA ARG A 56 2.55 -13.99 -5.07
C ARG A 56 1.79 -13.74 -3.75
N PRO A 57 2.01 -14.59 -2.72
CA PRO A 57 1.54 -14.30 -1.37
C PRO A 57 2.00 -12.93 -0.90
N PHE A 58 1.16 -12.19 -0.17
CA PHE A 58 1.43 -10.78 0.14
C PHE A 58 2.76 -10.60 0.85
N LYS A 59 3.07 -11.46 1.82
CA LYS A 59 4.35 -11.47 2.53
C LYS A 59 5.60 -11.47 1.63
N ASN A 60 5.49 -11.97 0.39
CA ASN A 60 6.57 -12.07 -0.58
C ASN A 60 6.55 -10.96 -1.65
N CYS A 61 5.56 -10.06 -1.64
CA CYS A 61 5.41 -9.02 -2.65
C CYS A 61 4.91 -7.66 -2.14
N GLN A 62 5.08 -7.36 -0.85
CA GLN A 62 4.61 -6.16 -0.15
C GLN A 62 4.98 -4.80 -0.81
N GLY A 63 6.03 -4.76 -1.63
CA GLY A 63 6.57 -3.51 -2.17
C GLY A 63 7.31 -2.69 -1.12
N HIS A 64 7.34 -1.38 -1.29
CA HIS A 64 8.03 -0.46 -0.39
C HIS A 64 7.03 0.31 0.49
N TRP A 65 7.32 0.36 1.78
CA TRP A 65 6.59 1.15 2.76
C TRP A 65 7.53 2.17 3.39
N ARG A 66 7.05 3.40 3.58
CA ARG A 66 7.73 4.46 4.32
C ARG A 66 6.92 4.80 5.56
N SER A 67 7.45 4.51 6.73
CA SER A 67 6.82 4.93 7.99
C SER A 67 7.27 6.34 8.34
N ASP A 68 6.31 7.24 8.56
CA ASP A 68 6.62 8.59 8.98
C ASP A 68 6.56 8.66 10.52
N LEU A 69 7.55 9.32 11.10
CA LEU A 69 7.86 9.26 12.53
C LEU A 69 7.64 10.61 13.21
N LEU A 70 7.08 10.57 14.41
CA LEU A 70 7.05 11.70 15.35
C LEU A 70 8.10 11.49 16.45
N LEU A 71 8.68 12.59 16.91
CA LEU A 71 9.59 12.65 18.07
C LEU A 71 8.83 13.28 19.24
N PRO A 72 8.35 12.48 20.22
CA PRO A 72 7.58 13.02 21.34
C PRO A 72 8.45 13.93 22.21
N SER A 73 7.95 15.12 22.55
CA SER A 73 8.69 16.08 23.38
C SER A 73 8.79 15.64 24.84
N ASP A 74 7.81 14.89 25.32
CA ASP A 74 7.71 14.32 26.67
C ASP A 74 8.60 13.09 26.88
N HIS A 75 9.01 12.43 25.79
CA HIS A 75 9.86 11.24 25.83
C HIS A 75 11.05 11.34 24.86
N PRO A 76 12.06 12.18 25.18
CA PRO A 76 13.26 12.34 24.35
C PRO A 76 13.95 11.00 24.06
N GLY A 77 14.40 10.82 22.81
CA GLY A 77 15.07 9.58 22.38
C GLY A 77 14.11 8.44 22.02
N THR A 78 12.80 8.70 22.00
CA THR A 78 11.78 7.79 21.46
C THR A 78 11.24 8.30 20.13
N VAL A 79 10.64 7.40 19.35
CA VAL A 79 9.95 7.74 18.11
C VAL A 79 8.59 7.07 18.09
N LYS A 80 7.63 7.63 17.35
CA LYS A 80 6.32 6.98 17.12
C LYS A 80 5.94 7.03 15.65
N ILE A 81 5.52 5.91 15.10
CA ILE A 81 4.94 5.83 13.75
C ILE A 81 3.55 6.47 13.79
N CYS A 82 3.33 7.47 12.94
CA CYS A 82 2.05 8.19 12.86
C CYS A 82 1.30 7.96 11.54
N GLU A 83 1.98 7.41 10.52
CA GLU A 83 1.40 6.97 9.25
C GLU A 83 2.38 6.04 8.49
N ILE A 84 1.84 5.31 7.53
CA ILE A 84 2.61 4.50 6.59
C ILE A 84 2.24 4.92 5.16
N ASN A 85 3.26 5.29 4.40
CA ASN A 85 3.17 5.65 3.00
C ASN A 85 3.58 4.44 2.14
N ALA A 86 2.61 3.84 1.45
CA ALA A 86 2.83 2.74 0.51
C ALA A 86 2.44 3.10 -0.94
N ARG A 87 2.09 4.37 -1.17
CA ARG A 87 2.02 4.99 -2.50
C ARG A 87 3.34 5.67 -2.82
N TYR A 88 3.65 5.82 -4.10
CA TYR A 88 4.83 6.56 -4.56
C TYR A 88 6.14 6.03 -3.95
N SER A 89 6.28 4.71 -3.94
CA SER A 89 7.21 3.92 -3.14
C SER A 89 8.69 4.31 -3.23
N ILE A 90 9.09 4.95 -4.33
CA ILE A 90 10.49 5.25 -4.66
C ILE A 90 10.78 6.77 -4.48
N ASN A 91 9.76 7.61 -4.25
CA ASN A 91 9.93 9.06 -4.22
C ASN A 91 10.86 9.51 -3.09
N ALA A 92 10.79 8.86 -1.92
CA ALA A 92 11.63 9.22 -0.79
C ALA A 92 13.11 8.89 -1.03
N GLN A 93 13.39 7.75 -1.68
CA GLN A 93 14.74 7.31 -2.03
C GLN A 93 15.32 8.22 -3.10
N LEU A 94 14.53 8.59 -4.11
CA LEU A 94 14.96 9.55 -5.13
C LEU A 94 15.18 10.94 -4.53
N LEU A 95 14.30 11.41 -3.64
CA LEU A 95 14.50 12.68 -2.94
C LEU A 95 15.77 12.65 -2.08
N ALA A 96 16.00 11.58 -1.33
CA ALA A 96 17.18 11.45 -0.48
C ALA A 96 18.48 11.41 -1.31
N ALA A 97 18.47 10.72 -2.46
CA ALA A 97 19.65 10.59 -3.31
C ALA A 97 19.91 11.84 -4.18
N TYR A 98 18.86 12.51 -4.66
CA TYR A 98 18.94 13.50 -5.74
C TYR A 98 18.21 14.82 -5.46
N GLY A 99 17.48 14.93 -4.36
CA GLY A 99 16.59 16.07 -4.06
C GLY A 99 17.27 17.43 -3.97
N TYR A 100 18.57 17.47 -3.70
CA TYR A 100 19.36 18.71 -3.72
C TYR A 100 19.83 19.13 -5.13
N GLN A 101 19.82 18.20 -6.09
CA GLN A 101 20.40 18.40 -7.42
C GLN A 101 19.35 18.66 -8.51
N TYR A 102 18.10 18.23 -8.31
CA TYR A 102 17.07 18.27 -9.34
C TYR A 102 15.78 18.98 -8.89
N ARG A 103 15.26 19.88 -9.73
CA ARG A 103 13.93 20.52 -9.61
C ARG A 103 12.89 19.86 -10.54
N THR A 104 13.07 18.59 -10.86
CA THR A 104 12.30 17.85 -11.87
C THR A 104 11.22 16.99 -11.19
N PRO A 105 10.05 16.75 -11.83
CA PRO A 105 9.06 15.80 -11.31
C PRO A 105 9.68 14.42 -11.00
N TYR A 106 9.25 13.79 -9.89
CA TYR A 106 9.83 12.53 -9.39
C TYR A 106 9.84 11.39 -10.43
N ILE A 107 8.81 11.32 -11.25
CA ILE A 107 8.66 10.28 -12.27
C ILE A 107 9.72 10.40 -13.37
N GLU A 108 10.04 11.61 -13.81
CA GLU A 108 11.08 11.86 -14.80
C GLU A 108 12.46 11.55 -14.24
N MET A 109 12.71 11.93 -12.97
CA MET A 109 13.95 11.60 -12.27
C MET A 109 14.14 10.07 -12.14
N PHE A 110 13.07 9.32 -11.87
CA PHE A 110 13.14 7.85 -11.86
C PHE A 110 13.53 7.29 -13.23
N VAL A 111 12.91 7.77 -14.31
CA VAL A 111 13.20 7.31 -15.67
C VAL A 111 14.66 7.61 -16.02
N SER A 112 15.14 8.84 -15.79
CA SER A 112 16.53 9.20 -16.05
C SER A 112 17.51 8.34 -15.23
N PHE A 113 17.21 8.07 -13.97
CA PHE A 113 18.02 7.18 -13.14
C PHE A 113 18.05 5.74 -13.68
N ALA A 114 16.89 5.19 -14.05
CA ALA A 114 16.76 3.85 -14.62
C ALA A 114 17.57 3.72 -15.92
N GLU A 115 17.47 4.70 -16.82
CA GLU A 115 18.21 4.76 -18.08
C GLU A 115 19.72 4.85 -17.83
N GLN A 116 20.17 5.74 -16.93
CA GLN A 116 21.60 5.88 -16.57
C GLN A 116 22.19 4.60 -15.96
N SER A 117 21.37 3.81 -15.26
CA SER A 117 21.82 2.53 -14.71
C SER A 117 22.15 1.49 -15.79
N GLY A 118 21.61 1.65 -17.01
CA GLY A 118 21.74 0.71 -18.12
C GLY A 118 21.05 -0.64 -17.90
N ARG A 119 20.32 -0.82 -16.80
CA ARG A 119 19.72 -2.11 -16.40
C ARG A 119 18.24 -2.23 -16.72
N VAL A 120 17.54 -1.09 -16.82
CA VAL A 120 16.08 -1.05 -17.01
C VAL A 120 15.74 0.04 -18.01
N SER A 121 14.98 -0.33 -19.06
CA SER A 121 14.32 0.64 -19.93
C SER A 121 12.98 1.01 -19.30
N ALA A 122 12.86 2.25 -18.81
CA ALA A 122 11.65 2.75 -18.17
C ALA A 122 10.96 3.79 -19.07
N ILE A 123 9.63 3.79 -19.09
CA ILE A 123 8.83 4.84 -19.71
C ILE A 123 7.67 5.26 -18.84
N ILE A 124 7.18 6.46 -19.11
CA ILE A 124 5.96 6.99 -18.53
C ILE A 124 4.79 6.56 -19.44
N ILE A 125 3.85 5.81 -18.87
CA ILE A 125 2.65 5.34 -19.57
C ILE A 125 1.44 6.03 -18.94
N LYS A 126 0.57 6.63 -19.75
CA LYS A 126 -0.72 7.12 -19.25
C LYS A 126 -1.73 5.97 -19.20
N PRO A 127 -2.68 5.95 -18.26
CA PRO A 127 -3.68 4.88 -18.21
C PRO A 127 -4.48 4.68 -19.50
N VAL A 128 -4.75 5.76 -20.24
CA VAL A 128 -5.44 5.77 -21.54
C VAL A 128 -4.69 5.02 -22.64
N ASP A 129 -3.38 4.86 -22.50
CA ASP A 129 -2.52 4.21 -23.49
C ASP A 129 -2.40 2.69 -23.26
N LEU A 130 -3.05 2.15 -22.21
CA LEU A 130 -3.01 0.73 -21.88
C LEU A 130 -4.04 -0.08 -22.68
N ARG A 131 -3.69 -1.31 -23.04
CA ARG A 131 -4.55 -2.29 -23.72
C ARG A 131 -4.42 -3.66 -23.06
N LEU A 132 -5.51 -4.42 -23.04
CA LEU A 132 -5.47 -5.86 -22.77
C LEU A 132 -5.58 -6.61 -24.07
N ILE A 133 -4.63 -7.51 -24.31
CA ILE A 133 -4.63 -8.39 -25.49
C ILE A 133 -4.81 -9.82 -25.01
N ARG A 134 -5.70 -10.57 -25.67
CA ARG A 134 -5.91 -11.99 -25.37
C ARG A 134 -4.62 -12.77 -25.56
N SER A 135 -4.30 -13.61 -24.59
CA SER A 135 -3.10 -14.42 -24.57
C SER A 135 -3.39 -15.80 -24.01
N ASN A 136 -3.16 -16.83 -24.83
CA ASN A 136 -3.28 -18.23 -24.40
C ASN A 136 -2.17 -18.65 -23.44
N ASN A 137 -1.10 -17.85 -23.35
CA ASN A 137 0.05 -18.12 -22.48
C ASN A 137 -0.09 -17.43 -21.12
N SER A 138 -1.03 -16.49 -20.98
CA SER A 138 -1.32 -15.84 -19.70
C SER A 138 -2.32 -16.65 -18.88
N LYS A 139 -2.05 -16.77 -17.58
CA LYS A 139 -2.97 -17.45 -16.64
C LYS A 139 -4.31 -16.73 -16.46
N THR A 140 -4.36 -15.42 -16.71
CA THR A 140 -5.60 -14.63 -16.70
C THR A 140 -6.29 -14.60 -18.07
N GLY A 141 -5.66 -15.17 -19.10
CA GLY A 141 -6.13 -15.10 -20.49
C GLY A 141 -5.80 -13.78 -21.21
N TYR A 142 -5.15 -12.83 -20.53
CA TYR A 142 -4.77 -11.53 -21.10
C TYR A 142 -3.35 -11.13 -20.69
N ASP A 143 -2.69 -10.41 -21.58
CA ASP A 143 -1.43 -9.72 -21.32
C ASP A 143 -1.66 -8.20 -21.41
N LEU A 144 -0.93 -7.43 -20.59
CA LEU A 144 -1.02 -5.98 -20.55
C LEU A 144 -0.03 -5.36 -21.54
N TYR A 145 -0.52 -4.41 -22.34
CA TYR A 145 0.25 -3.69 -23.34
C TYR A 145 0.06 -2.18 -23.20
N CYS A 146 0.96 -1.40 -23.81
CA CYS A 146 0.85 0.05 -23.93
C CYS A 146 1.15 0.51 -25.36
N LEU A 147 0.58 1.64 -25.78
CA LEU A 147 0.96 2.30 -27.03
C LEU A 147 2.45 2.65 -27.03
N SER A 148 3.14 2.31 -28.12
CA SER A 148 4.57 2.58 -28.28
C SER A 148 4.94 2.79 -29.74
N ASP A 149 5.72 3.85 -29.98
CA ASP A 149 6.36 4.09 -31.28
C ASP A 149 7.78 3.49 -31.37
N ARG A 150 8.27 2.94 -30.25
CA ARG A 150 9.61 2.35 -30.16
C ARG A 150 9.62 0.94 -30.75
N ASP A 151 10.75 0.57 -31.33
CA ASP A 151 10.98 -0.80 -31.78
C ASP A 151 11.45 -1.66 -30.61
N CYS A 152 10.50 -2.37 -30.01
CA CYS A 152 10.73 -3.32 -28.92
C CYS A 152 10.64 -4.78 -29.43
N PRO A 153 11.26 -5.76 -28.74
CA PRO A 153 11.28 -7.17 -29.19
C PRO A 153 9.89 -7.82 -29.25
N ASP A 154 9.00 -7.46 -28.33
CA ASP A 154 7.68 -8.10 -28.16
C ASP A 154 6.53 -7.23 -28.69
N MET A 155 6.82 -6.38 -29.67
CA MET A 155 5.84 -5.51 -30.30
C MET A 155 4.75 -6.31 -30.99
N VAL A 156 3.51 -5.88 -30.80
CA VAL A 156 2.34 -6.39 -31.53
C VAL A 156 1.61 -5.24 -32.23
N SER A 157 0.91 -5.58 -33.31
CA SER A 157 0.07 -4.62 -34.02
C SER A 157 -1.35 -5.15 -34.09
N THR A 158 -2.28 -4.43 -33.47
CA THR A 158 -3.70 -4.78 -33.43
C THR A 158 -4.51 -3.52 -33.68
N ASP A 159 -5.57 -3.60 -34.50
CA ASP A 159 -6.48 -2.48 -34.79
C ASP A 159 -5.78 -1.17 -35.24
N GLY A 160 -4.62 -1.30 -35.89
CA GLY A 160 -3.81 -0.16 -36.34
C GLY A 160 -2.94 0.48 -35.26
N GLU A 161 -2.98 -0.02 -34.03
CA GLU A 161 -2.13 0.42 -32.91
C GLU A 161 -0.84 -0.41 -32.84
N ARG A 162 0.28 0.26 -32.54
CA ARG A 162 1.56 -0.37 -32.21
C ARG A 162 1.69 -0.48 -30.70
N LEU A 163 1.85 -1.70 -30.20
CA LEU A 163 1.72 -2.01 -28.77
C LEU A 163 2.95 -2.73 -28.25
N ASP A 164 3.54 -2.21 -27.18
CA ASP A 164 4.66 -2.81 -26.43
C ASP A 164 4.15 -3.49 -25.16
N ARG A 165 4.76 -4.60 -24.77
CA ARG A 165 4.32 -5.40 -23.63
C ARG A 165 4.74 -4.75 -22.32
N VAL A 166 3.80 -4.65 -21.38
CA VAL A 166 4.04 -4.14 -20.03
C VAL A 166 4.40 -5.30 -19.11
N TYR A 167 5.66 -5.35 -18.68
CA TYR A 167 6.16 -6.40 -17.80
C TYR A 167 6.03 -6.06 -16.31
N GLN A 168 6.24 -4.79 -15.97
CA GLN A 168 6.28 -4.30 -14.60
C GLN A 168 5.89 -2.83 -14.57
N THR A 169 5.20 -2.39 -13.51
CA THR A 169 4.76 -1.01 -13.36
C THR A 169 5.09 -0.44 -11.99
N GLY A 170 5.53 0.83 -11.95
CA GLY A 170 5.51 1.66 -10.76
C GLY A 170 4.33 2.62 -10.82
N LEU A 171 3.38 2.51 -9.90
CA LEU A 171 2.19 3.36 -9.91
C LEU A 171 2.46 4.70 -9.24
N GLN A 172 2.46 5.77 -10.04
CA GLN A 172 2.50 7.16 -9.60
C GLN A 172 1.13 7.80 -9.83
N LEU A 173 0.12 7.32 -9.11
CA LEU A 173 -1.28 7.72 -9.28
C LEU A 173 -1.91 8.13 -7.94
N PHE A 174 -2.71 9.20 -7.98
CA PHE A 174 -3.63 9.53 -6.91
C PHE A 174 -4.77 8.52 -6.85
N GLN A 175 -5.45 8.43 -5.70
CA GLN A 175 -6.53 7.47 -5.49
C GLN A 175 -7.72 7.68 -6.45
N HIS A 176 -8.03 8.94 -6.79
CA HIS A 176 -9.07 9.24 -7.78
C HIS A 176 -8.65 8.85 -9.20
N GLU A 177 -7.35 8.88 -9.53
CA GLU A 177 -6.84 8.41 -10.81
C GLU A 177 -6.91 6.89 -10.90
N LEU A 178 -6.51 6.17 -9.84
CA LEU A 178 -6.70 4.71 -9.75
C LEU A 178 -8.17 4.32 -9.97
N ARG A 179 -9.09 5.05 -9.34
CA ARG A 179 -10.54 4.85 -9.50
C ARG A 179 -11.04 5.09 -10.93
N SER A 180 -10.36 5.94 -11.70
CA SER A 180 -10.75 6.24 -13.09
C SER A 180 -10.29 5.18 -14.09
N ILE A 181 -9.38 4.28 -13.70
CA ILE A 181 -8.89 3.22 -14.57
C ILE A 181 -9.98 2.14 -14.72
N PRO A 182 -10.25 1.66 -15.95
CA PRO A 182 -11.12 0.50 -16.15
C PRO A 182 -10.71 -0.69 -15.27
N THR A 183 -11.69 -1.35 -14.64
CA THR A 183 -11.44 -2.40 -13.63
C THR A 183 -10.56 -3.54 -14.16
N ASP A 184 -10.76 -3.97 -15.39
CA ASP A 184 -9.99 -5.01 -16.06
C ASP A 184 -8.52 -4.60 -16.25
N ILE A 185 -8.26 -3.37 -16.69
CA ILE A 185 -6.92 -2.79 -16.79
C ILE A 185 -6.27 -2.68 -15.40
N LEU A 186 -7.01 -2.17 -14.41
CA LEU A 186 -6.51 -2.00 -13.05
C LEU A 186 -6.12 -3.33 -12.39
N ARG A 187 -6.92 -4.39 -12.62
CA ARG A 187 -6.61 -5.75 -12.17
C ARG A 187 -5.29 -6.26 -12.76
N HIS A 188 -5.06 -6.05 -14.05
CA HIS A 188 -3.79 -6.46 -14.67
C HIS A 188 -2.61 -5.58 -14.22
N LEU A 189 -2.79 -4.26 -14.11
CA LEU A 189 -1.80 -3.38 -13.50
C LEU A 189 -1.40 -3.85 -12.10
N ALA A 190 -2.37 -4.31 -11.30
CA ALA A 190 -2.10 -4.80 -9.96
C ALA A 190 -1.23 -6.07 -9.93
N LEU A 191 -1.29 -6.91 -10.97
CA LEU A 191 -0.39 -8.08 -11.12
C LEU A 191 1.05 -7.68 -11.48
N HIS A 192 1.22 -6.58 -12.20
CA HIS A 192 2.53 -6.10 -12.67
C HIS A 192 3.16 -5.05 -11.74
N SER A 193 2.43 -4.57 -10.74
CA SER A 193 2.89 -3.48 -9.87
C SER A 193 4.02 -3.91 -8.95
N VAL A 194 5.09 -3.09 -8.89
CA VAL A 194 6.19 -3.26 -7.90
C VAL A 194 5.73 -3.00 -6.47
N ASN A 195 4.72 -2.15 -6.30
CA ASN A 195 4.05 -1.94 -5.03
C ASN A 195 2.67 -2.61 -5.09
N ASP A 196 2.49 -3.64 -4.28
CA ASP A 196 1.26 -4.41 -4.24
C ASP A 196 0.07 -3.52 -3.89
N LEU A 197 -1.05 -3.70 -4.60
CA LEU A 197 -2.24 -2.89 -4.40
C LEU A 197 -2.88 -3.14 -3.04
N ARG A 198 -2.63 -4.30 -2.40
CA ARG A 198 -2.98 -4.53 -0.99
C ARG A 198 -2.22 -3.59 -0.06
N SER A 199 -0.95 -3.28 -0.33
CA SER A 199 -0.23 -2.26 0.43
C SER A 199 -0.75 -0.86 0.14
N VAL A 200 -1.05 -0.55 -1.12
CA VAL A 200 -1.58 0.76 -1.53
C VAL A 200 -2.96 1.05 -0.93
N LEU A 201 -3.83 0.04 -0.82
CA LEU A 201 -5.22 0.23 -0.37
C LEU A 201 -5.44 -0.10 1.11
N LEU A 202 -4.67 -1.03 1.69
CA LEU A 202 -4.81 -1.41 3.10
C LEU A 202 -3.74 -0.78 3.98
N ILE A 203 -2.46 -1.01 3.68
CA ILE A 203 -1.35 -0.56 4.55
C ILE A 203 -1.18 0.97 4.55
N HIS A 204 -1.50 1.62 3.43
CA HIS A 204 -1.51 3.08 3.35
C HIS A 204 -2.72 3.71 4.06
N ASP A 205 -3.79 2.96 4.32
CA ASP A 205 -4.98 3.50 4.97
C ASP A 205 -4.67 3.85 6.42
N LYS A 206 -4.97 5.09 6.82
CA LYS A 206 -4.66 5.61 8.16
C LYS A 206 -5.30 4.76 9.29
N ARG A 207 -6.40 4.06 9.01
CA ARG A 207 -7.09 3.16 9.95
C ARG A 207 -6.30 1.89 10.25
N ILE A 208 -5.36 1.47 9.39
CA ILE A 208 -4.66 0.20 9.55
C ILE A 208 -3.84 0.15 10.84
N LEU A 209 -3.29 1.28 11.29
CA LEU A 209 -2.56 1.37 12.55
C LEU A 209 -3.49 1.14 13.74
N GLY A 210 -4.73 1.63 13.68
CA GLY A 210 -5.75 1.34 14.68
C GLY A 210 -6.14 -0.14 14.69
N VAL A 211 -6.30 -0.76 13.51
CA VAL A 211 -6.57 -2.20 13.39
C VAL A 211 -5.41 -3.01 13.99
N LEU A 212 -4.16 -2.67 13.65
CA LEU A 212 -2.98 -3.34 14.19
C LEU A 212 -2.92 -3.25 15.73
N LEU A 213 -3.17 -2.08 16.30
CA LEU A 213 -3.16 -1.88 17.75
C LEU A 213 -4.23 -2.73 18.46
N GLN A 214 -5.41 -2.87 17.85
CA GLN A 214 -6.49 -3.72 18.35
C GLN A 214 -6.16 -5.22 18.22
N GLU A 215 -5.38 -5.61 17.22
CA GLU A 215 -5.02 -7.01 16.97
C GLU A 215 -3.81 -7.53 17.77
N LEU A 216 -3.10 -6.68 18.50
CA LEU A 216 -1.82 -7.07 19.12
C LEU A 216 -1.91 -8.36 19.95
N ASP A 217 -2.92 -8.49 20.81
CA ASP A 217 -3.07 -9.67 21.67
C ASP A 217 -3.49 -10.92 20.87
N SER A 218 -4.35 -10.74 19.85
CA SER A 218 -4.74 -11.77 18.88
C SER A 218 -3.52 -12.29 18.11
N LEU A 219 -2.69 -11.40 17.60
CA LEU A 219 -1.45 -11.72 16.87
C LEU A 219 -0.42 -12.45 17.76
N VAL A 220 -0.36 -12.12 19.05
CA VAL A 220 0.48 -12.86 20.01
C VAL A 220 -0.08 -14.27 20.24
N SER A 221 -1.39 -14.39 20.44
CA SER A 221 -2.04 -15.71 20.64
C SER A 221 -1.86 -16.64 19.44
N LYS A 222 -1.87 -16.08 18.23
CA LYS A 222 -1.62 -16.77 16.95
C LYS A 222 -0.14 -16.98 16.63
N GLN A 223 0.77 -16.60 17.54
CA GLN A 223 2.23 -16.72 17.38
C GLN A 223 2.80 -15.96 16.16
N VAL A 224 2.06 -14.96 15.67
CA VAL A 224 2.56 -14.03 14.62
C VAL A 224 3.55 -13.04 15.22
N LEU A 225 3.27 -12.58 16.45
CA LEU A 225 4.13 -11.69 17.21
C LEU A 225 4.52 -12.33 18.54
N THR A 226 5.72 -12.02 19.03
CA THR A 226 6.07 -12.25 20.44
C THR A 226 5.44 -11.18 21.33
N ALA A 227 5.34 -11.44 22.64
CA ALA A 227 4.91 -10.41 23.60
C ALA A 227 5.81 -9.15 23.58
N GLU A 228 7.11 -9.32 23.33
CA GLU A 228 8.07 -8.20 23.19
C GLU A 228 7.75 -7.37 21.94
N GLN A 229 7.55 -8.02 20.78
CA GLN A 229 7.12 -7.34 19.55
C GLN A 229 5.78 -6.63 19.77
N ALA A 230 4.87 -7.31 20.45
CA ALA A 230 3.64 -6.83 21.08
C ALA A 230 3.77 -5.42 21.66
N ALA A 231 4.59 -5.36 22.72
CA ALA A 231 4.85 -4.16 23.49
C ALA A 231 5.57 -3.08 22.67
N ILE A 232 6.55 -3.47 21.82
CA ILE A 232 7.27 -2.53 20.96
C ILE A 232 6.30 -1.80 20.03
N ILE A 233 5.36 -2.49 19.38
CA ILE A 233 4.35 -1.85 18.53
C ILE A 233 3.44 -0.94 19.38
N ARG A 234 2.95 -1.44 20.51
CA ARG A 234 2.06 -0.67 21.41
C ARG A 234 2.66 0.66 21.86
N HIS A 235 3.97 0.71 22.08
CA HIS A 235 4.69 1.94 22.45
C HIS A 235 5.16 2.76 21.24
N GLY A 236 5.51 2.09 20.14
CA GLY A 236 6.12 2.68 18.95
C GLY A 236 5.14 3.16 17.88
N VAL A 237 3.84 2.88 18.01
CA VAL A 237 2.78 3.41 17.13
C VAL A 237 1.98 4.46 17.90
N VAL A 238 1.60 5.55 17.25
CA VAL A 238 0.71 6.56 17.85
C VAL A 238 -0.65 5.93 18.17
N PRO A 239 -1.20 6.13 19.39
CA PRO A 239 -2.55 5.67 19.71
C PRO A 239 -3.55 6.12 18.64
N THR A 240 -4.22 5.16 18.02
CA THR A 240 -5.11 5.39 16.88
C THR A 240 -6.46 4.79 17.19
N ILE A 241 -7.51 5.63 17.14
CA ILE A 241 -8.89 5.24 17.39
C ILE A 241 -9.62 5.25 16.05
N ASN A 242 -10.20 4.11 15.67
CA ASN A 242 -10.91 3.97 14.41
C ASN A 242 -12.39 4.38 14.52
N PRO A 243 -12.99 4.96 13.46
CA PRO A 243 -14.42 5.22 13.41
C PRO A 243 -15.26 3.95 13.67
N GLY A 244 -16.34 4.10 14.45
CA GLY A 244 -17.25 3.00 14.77
C GLY A 244 -16.72 2.00 15.80
N SER A 245 -15.54 2.24 16.38
CA SER A 245 -14.97 1.34 17.39
C SER A 245 -15.50 1.61 18.81
N PRO A 246 -15.42 0.62 19.72
CA PRO A 246 -15.76 0.83 21.14
C PRO A 246 -14.93 1.94 21.79
N GLU A 247 -13.66 2.09 21.41
CA GLU A 247 -12.76 3.13 21.92
C GLU A 247 -13.23 4.53 21.53
N LEU A 248 -13.76 4.71 20.31
CA LEU A 248 -14.34 5.99 19.91
C LEU A 248 -15.61 6.30 20.71
N SER A 249 -16.45 5.29 20.95
CA SER A 249 -17.66 5.45 21.77
C SER A 249 -17.29 5.87 23.20
N GLY A 250 -16.30 5.19 23.79
CA GLY A 250 -15.76 5.55 25.10
C GLY A 250 -15.14 6.95 25.14
N LEU A 251 -14.46 7.37 24.07
CA LEU A 251 -13.91 8.73 23.95
C LEU A 251 -15.01 9.79 23.93
N ILE A 252 -16.10 9.56 23.18
CA ILE A 252 -17.25 10.46 23.11
C ILE A 252 -17.94 10.55 24.48
N ASP A 253 -18.11 9.42 25.17
CA ASP A 253 -18.68 9.38 26.52
C ASP A 253 -17.81 10.16 27.53
N GLN A 254 -16.49 9.98 27.50
CA GLN A 254 -15.57 10.74 28.34
C GLN A 254 -15.63 12.24 28.03
N GLN A 255 -15.76 12.62 26.77
CA GLN A 255 -15.89 14.02 26.38
C GLN A 255 -17.21 14.63 26.84
N SER A 256 -18.31 13.88 26.79
CA SER A 256 -19.60 14.34 27.33
C SER A 256 -19.54 14.66 28.82
N ARG A 257 -18.57 14.06 29.53
CA ARG A 257 -18.27 14.28 30.96
C ARG A 257 -17.13 15.26 31.19
N SER A 258 -16.62 15.93 30.14
CA SER A 258 -15.48 16.86 30.20
C SER A 258 -14.19 16.26 30.79
N LEU A 259 -13.95 14.96 30.55
CA LEU A 259 -12.78 14.23 31.05
C LEU A 259 -11.59 14.26 30.09
N ILE A 260 -11.76 14.74 28.86
CA ILE A 260 -10.70 14.85 27.86
C ILE A 260 -10.65 16.24 27.24
N HIS A 261 -9.52 16.58 26.63
CA HIS A 261 -9.36 17.85 25.91
C HIS A 261 -9.18 17.57 24.42
N LYS A 262 -9.91 18.31 23.56
CA LYS A 262 -9.88 18.10 22.11
C LYS A 262 -8.46 18.27 21.52
N ASP A 263 -7.65 19.15 22.12
CA ASP A 263 -6.31 19.49 21.62
C ASP A 263 -5.30 18.32 21.80
N ASN A 264 -5.70 17.25 22.49
CA ASN A 264 -4.92 16.03 22.61
C ASN A 264 -5.11 15.09 21.41
N TYR A 265 -5.96 15.44 20.44
CA TYR A 265 -6.35 14.57 19.33
C TYR A 265 -6.25 15.27 17.98
N ILE A 266 -5.98 14.48 16.94
CA ILE A 266 -6.00 14.91 15.54
C ILE A 266 -6.95 14.00 14.78
N ILE A 267 -7.88 14.59 14.03
CA ILE A 267 -8.72 13.85 13.08
C ILE A 267 -7.99 13.83 11.74
N LYS A 268 -7.65 12.64 11.27
CA LYS A 268 -7.07 12.47 9.94
C LYS A 268 -8.13 11.92 8.97
N PRO A 269 -8.43 12.60 7.85
CA PRO A 269 -9.32 12.04 6.83
C PRO A 269 -8.69 10.81 6.19
N VAL A 270 -9.47 9.74 6.07
CA VAL A 270 -9.10 8.54 5.30
C VAL A 270 -9.24 8.83 3.81
N ARG A 271 -8.48 8.11 2.97
CA ARG A 271 -8.59 8.21 1.50
C ARG A 271 -8.31 9.60 0.93
N SER A 272 -7.62 10.44 1.70
CA SER A 272 -7.01 11.68 1.21
C SER A 272 -5.61 11.37 0.67
N GLY A 273 -5.37 11.90 -0.52
CA GLY A 273 -4.09 11.84 -1.24
C GLY A 273 -2.95 12.44 -0.45
#